data_AF-A0A7S0UC78-F1
#
_entry.id   AF-A0A7S0UC78-F1
#
_cell.length_a   1.000
_cell.length_b   1.000
_cell.length_c   1.000
_cell.angle_alpha   90.00
_cell.angle_beta   90.00
_cell.angle_gamma   90.00
#
_symmetry.space_group_name_H-M   'P 1'
#
loop_
_entity.id
_entity.type
_entity.pdbx_description
1 polymer ?
#
loop_
_entity_poly.entity_id
_entity_poly.type
_entity_poly.pdbx_seq_one_letter_code
_entity_poly.pdbx_strand_id
1 'polypeptide(L)'
;RIRPTFPEALNNMGVIFTMMCQPDDALPYFEAALQVLPNYSEARTNLGKFLQDAGDAEKAIAQYDECLLHNPLCDNAAHNRLLACNYSVVRTTEEVTLEHEAWGRQFAQRAAQAMAECLPDAHCGKAGAEH
;
A
#
# COMPACT_ATOMS: atom_id res chain seq x y z
N ARG A 1 -12.77 27.83 -8.91
CA ARG A 1 -12.58 27.82 -7.44
C ARG A 1 -12.56 26.37 -6.99
N ILE A 2 -11.38 25.77 -6.82
CA ILE A 2 -11.24 24.38 -6.34
C ILE A 2 -11.67 24.37 -4.87
N ARG A 3 -12.55 23.47 -4.45
CA ARG A 3 -12.89 23.32 -3.03
C ARG A 3 -11.66 22.72 -2.33
N PRO A 4 -11.04 23.41 -1.36
CA PRO A 4 -9.82 22.94 -0.69
C PRO A 4 -10.06 21.78 0.30
N THR A 5 -11.14 21.02 0.11
CA THR A 5 -11.66 20.06 1.11
C THR A 5 -11.98 18.69 0.52
N PHE A 6 -11.57 18.40 -0.73
CA PHE A 6 -11.78 17.10 -1.35
C PHE A 6 -10.44 16.36 -1.46
N PRO A 7 -10.17 15.35 -0.61
CA PRO A 7 -8.85 14.75 -0.49
C PRO A 7 -8.39 14.07 -1.79
N GLU A 8 -9.31 13.52 -2.59
CA GLU A 8 -9.01 12.89 -3.88
C GLU A 8 -8.53 13.93 -4.91
N ALA A 9 -9.15 15.12 -4.95
CA ALA A 9 -8.70 16.19 -5.84
C ALA A 9 -7.33 16.73 -5.42
N LEU A 10 -7.08 16.86 -4.11
CA LEU A 10 -5.78 17.27 -3.58
C LEU A 10 -4.70 16.23 -3.93
N ASN A 11 -4.97 14.94 -3.72
CA ASN A 11 -4.09 13.85 -4.14
C ASN A 11 -3.78 13.93 -5.64
N ASN A 12 -4.80 14.11 -6.48
CA ASN A 12 -4.61 14.22 -7.93
C ASN A 12 -3.75 15.42 -8.34
N MET A 13 -3.86 16.56 -7.63
CA MET A 13 -3.00 17.72 -7.87
C MET A 13 -1.53 17.38 -7.57
N GLY A 14 -1.25 16.73 -6.43
CA GLY A 14 0.12 16.29 -6.10
C GLY A 14 0.70 15.36 -7.16
N VAL A 15 -0.11 14.42 -7.65
CA VAL A 15 0.25 13.51 -8.75
C VAL A 15 0.53 14.27 -10.06
N ILE A 16 -0.31 15.25 -10.42
CA ILE A 16 -0.11 16.08 -11.63
C ILE A 16 1.20 16.88 -11.54
N PHE A 17 1.46 17.57 -10.43
CA PHE A 17 2.69 18.33 -10.24
C PHE A 17 3.94 17.44 -10.28
N THR A 18 3.85 16.22 -9.74
CA THR A 18 4.92 15.22 -9.85
C THR A 18 5.19 14.86 -11.31
N MET A 19 4.14 14.60 -12.12
CA MET A 19 4.28 14.31 -13.55
C MET A 19 4.79 15.49 -14.39
N MET A 20 4.55 16.72 -13.93
CA MET A 20 5.07 17.94 -14.55
C MET A 20 6.53 18.23 -14.20
N CYS A 21 7.21 17.34 -13.47
CA CYS A 21 8.55 17.57 -12.94
C CYS A 21 8.64 18.84 -12.07
N GLN A 22 7.56 19.15 -11.33
CA GLN A 22 7.49 20.24 -10.35
C GLN A 22 7.30 19.67 -8.94
N PRO A 23 8.32 19.00 -8.38
CA PRO A 23 8.17 18.29 -7.11
C PRO A 23 7.93 19.23 -5.92
N ASP A 24 8.49 20.43 -5.94
CA ASP A 24 8.32 21.43 -4.88
C ASP A 24 6.84 21.85 -4.72
N ASP A 25 6.08 21.82 -5.82
CA ASP A 25 4.65 22.13 -5.83
C ASP A 25 3.78 20.92 -5.46
N ALA A 26 4.31 19.69 -5.54
CA ALA A 26 3.52 18.46 -5.33
C ALA A 26 3.26 18.14 -3.84
N LEU A 27 4.30 18.26 -3.00
CA LEU A 27 4.24 17.88 -1.59
C LEU A 27 3.09 18.55 -0.82
N PRO A 28 2.85 19.88 -0.94
CA PRO A 28 1.77 20.54 -0.21
C PRO A 28 0.38 19.96 -0.50
N TYR A 29 0.15 19.42 -1.71
CA TYR A 29 -1.14 18.83 -2.07
C TYR A 29 -1.34 17.44 -1.46
N PHE A 30 -0.29 16.62 -1.40
CA PHE A 30 -0.36 15.34 -0.68
C PHE A 30 -0.58 15.56 0.82
N GLU A 31 0.14 16.50 1.43
CA GLU A 31 -0.04 16.85 2.84
C GLU A 31 -1.45 17.39 3.11
N ALA A 32 -1.97 18.27 2.24
CA ALA A 32 -3.33 18.77 2.36
C ALA A 32 -4.38 17.66 2.23
N ALA A 33 -4.19 16.69 1.32
CA ALA A 33 -5.08 15.53 1.21
C ALA A 33 -5.12 14.73 2.53
N LEU A 34 -3.96 14.51 3.15
CA LEU A 34 -3.83 13.80 4.42
C LEU A 34 -4.30 14.62 5.63
N GLN A 35 -4.26 15.95 5.58
CA GLN A 35 -4.90 16.78 6.60
C GLN A 35 -6.42 16.64 6.59
N VAL A 36 -7.02 16.50 5.40
CA VAL A 36 -8.47 16.32 5.26
C VAL A 36 -8.88 14.87 5.58
N LEU A 37 -8.10 13.88 5.12
CA LEU A 37 -8.33 12.47 5.40
C LEU A 37 -7.01 11.78 5.79
N PRO A 38 -6.68 11.71 7.09
CA PRO A 38 -5.39 11.20 7.58
C PRO A 38 -5.05 9.78 7.14
N ASN A 39 -6.06 8.93 6.97
CA ASN A 39 -5.89 7.51 6.64
C ASN A 39 -6.16 7.23 5.15
N TYR A 40 -6.05 8.25 4.28
CA TYR A 40 -6.29 8.08 2.86
C TYR A 40 -5.16 7.25 2.23
N SER A 41 -5.40 5.96 2.03
CA SER A 41 -4.39 4.99 1.55
C SER A 41 -3.73 5.42 0.24
N GLU A 42 -4.51 5.96 -0.71
CA GLU A 42 -3.99 6.38 -2.01
C GLU A 42 -3.04 7.58 -1.87
N ALA A 43 -3.41 8.59 -1.09
CA ALA A 43 -2.54 9.75 -0.84
C ALA A 43 -1.26 9.36 -0.10
N ARG A 44 -1.32 8.47 0.91
CA ARG A 44 -0.11 7.95 1.58
C ARG A 44 0.78 7.19 0.60
N THR A 45 0.20 6.35 -0.25
CA THR A 45 0.95 5.57 -1.25
C THR A 45 1.61 6.49 -2.28
N ASN A 46 0.90 7.51 -2.76
CA ASN A 46 1.45 8.47 -3.73
C ASN A 46 2.51 9.38 -3.11
N LEU A 47 2.32 9.83 -1.86
CA LEU A 47 3.34 10.57 -1.13
C LEU A 47 4.59 9.72 -0.90
N GLY A 48 4.43 8.44 -0.53
CA GLY A 48 5.53 7.50 -0.42
C GLY A 48 6.30 7.35 -1.73
N LYS A 49 5.59 7.25 -2.86
CA LYS A 49 6.23 7.16 -4.18
C LYS A 49 6.97 8.45 -4.54
N PHE A 50 6.35 9.59 -4.30
CA PHE A 50 6.97 10.90 -4.48
C PHE A 50 8.28 11.04 -3.69
N LEU A 51 8.29 10.63 -2.41
CA LEU A 51 9.47 10.65 -1.55
C LEU A 51 10.56 9.69 -2.03
N GLN A 52 10.18 8.50 -2.51
CA GLN A 52 11.09 7.54 -3.10
C GLN A 52 11.74 8.09 -4.38
N ASP A 53 10.95 8.72 -5.26
CA ASP A 53 11.44 9.37 -6.49
C ASP A 53 12.39 10.53 -6.16
N ALA A 54 12.21 11.19 -4.99
CA ALA A 54 13.11 12.20 -4.45
C ALA A 54 14.36 11.62 -3.73
N GLY A 55 14.49 10.29 -3.65
CA GLY A 55 15.62 9.61 -3.02
C GLY A 55 15.52 9.42 -1.50
N ASP A 56 14.40 9.78 -0.88
CA ASP A 56 14.18 9.63 0.56
C ASP A 56 13.43 8.32 0.87
N ALA A 57 14.18 7.21 0.79
CA ALA A 57 13.63 5.86 1.00
C ALA A 57 13.02 5.67 2.40
N GLU A 58 13.61 6.27 3.45
CA GLU A 58 13.10 6.10 4.82
C GLU A 58 11.76 6.79 5.03
N LYS A 59 11.61 8.04 4.53
CA LYS A 59 10.30 8.70 4.58
C LYS A 59 9.27 7.99 3.70
N ALA A 60 9.68 7.46 2.56
CA ALA A 60 8.79 6.65 1.72
C ALA A 60 8.26 5.43 2.47
N ILE A 61 9.14 4.65 3.11
CA ILE A 61 8.79 3.49 3.93
C ILE A 61 7.81 3.88 5.03
N ALA A 62 8.07 4.98 5.74
CA ALA A 62 7.18 5.47 6.79
C ALA A 62 5.75 5.75 6.27
N GLN A 63 5.60 6.33 5.08
CA GLN A 63 4.27 6.55 4.49
C GLN A 63 3.57 5.24 4.12
N TYR A 64 4.31 4.26 3.60
CA TYR A 64 3.74 2.96 3.27
C TYR A 64 3.37 2.16 4.53
N ASP A 65 4.19 2.20 5.58
CA ASP A 65 3.89 1.59 6.89
C ASP A 65 2.59 2.16 7.45
N GLU A 66 2.48 3.49 7.46
CA GLU A 66 1.28 4.21 7.86
C GLU A 66 0.07 3.82 6.99
N CYS A 67 0.23 3.64 5.68
CA CYS A 67 -0.84 3.15 4.81
C CYS A 67 -1.30 1.73 5.21
N LEU A 68 -0.35 0.82 5.40
CA LEU A 68 -0.60 -0.60 5.71
C LEU A 68 -1.16 -0.79 7.12
N LEU A 69 -0.86 0.11 8.06
CA LEU A 69 -1.44 0.10 9.39
C LEU A 69 -2.97 0.24 9.36
N HIS A 70 -3.50 1.12 8.50
CA HIS A 70 -4.95 1.33 8.38
C HIS A 70 -5.61 0.51 7.27
N ASN A 71 -4.84 0.12 6.25
CA ASN A 71 -5.31 -0.72 5.16
C ASN A 71 -4.28 -1.84 4.88
N PRO A 72 -4.29 -2.93 5.67
CA PRO A 72 -3.35 -4.03 5.53
C PRO A 72 -3.46 -4.79 4.20
N LEU A 73 -4.54 -4.57 3.45
CA LEU A 73 -4.79 -5.18 2.14
C LEU A 73 -4.41 -4.26 0.97
N CYS A 74 -3.77 -3.11 1.25
CA CYS A 74 -3.27 -2.21 0.21
C CYS A 74 -2.02 -2.80 -0.45
N ASP A 75 -2.21 -3.70 -1.41
CA ASP A 75 -1.10 -4.38 -2.08
C ASP A 75 -0.13 -3.40 -2.76
N ASN A 76 -0.62 -2.30 -3.33
CA ASN A 76 0.24 -1.28 -3.94
C ASN A 76 1.23 -0.68 -2.91
N ALA A 77 0.77 -0.35 -1.70
CA ALA A 77 1.64 0.15 -0.65
C ALA A 77 2.64 -0.92 -0.19
N ALA A 78 2.20 -2.18 -0.06
CA ALA A 78 3.08 -3.28 0.33
C ALA A 78 4.22 -3.52 -0.68
N HIS A 79 3.90 -3.57 -1.98
CA HIS A 79 4.92 -3.74 -3.02
C HIS A 79 5.89 -2.55 -3.05
N ASN A 80 5.37 -1.32 -3.00
CA ASN A 80 6.23 -0.14 -3.04
C ASN A 80 7.10 -0.01 -1.79
N ARG A 81 6.61 -0.46 -0.63
CA ARG A 81 7.39 -0.54 0.61
C ARG A 81 8.56 -1.51 0.46
N LEU A 82 8.33 -2.72 -0.04
CA LEU A 82 9.39 -3.70 -0.28
C LEU A 82 10.44 -3.16 -1.27
N LEU A 83 9.98 -2.48 -2.33
CA LEU A 83 10.88 -1.78 -3.24
C LEU A 83 11.70 -0.70 -2.52
N ALA A 84 11.07 0.12 -1.68
CA ALA A 84 11.75 1.17 -0.91
C ALA A 84 12.79 0.60 0.06
N CYS A 85 12.51 -0.53 0.70
CA CYS A 85 13.44 -1.20 1.59
C CYS A 85 14.76 -1.60 0.90
N ASN A 86 14.74 -1.89 -0.40
CA ASN A 86 15.98 -2.17 -1.15
C ASN A 86 16.91 -0.94 -1.29
N TYR A 87 16.38 0.26 -1.08
CA TYR A 87 17.14 1.52 -1.11
C TYR A 87 17.38 2.10 0.29
N SER A 88 16.94 1.40 1.34
CA SER A 88 17.18 1.80 2.73
C SER A 88 18.67 1.71 3.07
N VAL A 89 19.21 2.76 3.68
CA VAL A 89 20.60 2.79 4.18
C VAL A 89 20.69 2.37 5.65
N VAL A 90 19.55 2.24 6.32
CA VAL A 90 19.45 1.87 7.73
C VAL A 90 19.21 0.37 7.88
N ARG A 91 18.51 -0.26 6.93
CA ARG A 91 18.21 -1.70 6.95
C ARG A 91 19.37 -2.51 6.40
N THR A 92 19.58 -3.67 7.02
CA THR A 92 20.47 -4.72 6.53
C THR A 92 19.82 -5.52 5.41
N THR A 93 20.65 -6.17 4.57
CA THR A 93 20.16 -7.09 3.54
C THR A 93 19.31 -8.24 4.12
N GLU A 94 19.64 -8.70 5.33
CA GLU A 94 18.88 -9.73 6.02
C GLU A 94 17.47 -9.23 6.40
N GLU A 95 17.34 -8.05 6.99
CA GLU A 95 16.04 -7.46 7.33
C GLU A 95 15.16 -7.28 6.08
N VAL A 96 15.73 -6.75 4.99
CA VAL A 96 15.00 -6.60 3.72
C VAL A 96 14.54 -7.96 3.20
N THR A 97 15.38 -8.98 3.27
CA THR A 97 15.03 -10.35 2.84
C THR A 97 13.88 -10.92 3.68
N LEU A 98 13.96 -10.78 5.00
CA LEU A 98 12.94 -11.25 5.93
C LEU A 98 11.58 -10.59 5.68
N GLU A 99 11.57 -9.29 5.37
CA GLU A 99 10.34 -8.57 5.01
C GLU A 99 9.71 -9.10 3.71
N HIS A 100 10.52 -9.37 2.68
CA HIS A 100 10.04 -9.94 1.41
C HIS A 100 9.44 -11.35 1.63
N GLU A 101 10.11 -12.19 2.42
CA GLU A 101 9.59 -13.52 2.75
C GLU A 101 8.28 -13.46 3.54
N ALA A 102 8.19 -12.55 4.52
CA ALA A 102 6.99 -12.35 5.31
C ALA A 102 5.79 -11.95 4.44
N TRP A 103 6.00 -11.01 3.53
CA TRP A 103 4.99 -10.59 2.57
C TRP A 103 4.59 -11.73 1.62
N GLY A 104 5.55 -12.50 1.10
CA GLY A 104 5.28 -13.66 0.25
C GLY A 104 4.42 -14.73 0.94
N ARG A 105 4.70 -15.01 2.23
CA ARG A 105 3.85 -15.91 3.04
C ARG A 105 2.43 -15.37 3.19
N GLN A 106 2.28 -14.09 3.51
CA GLN A 106 0.96 -13.46 3.65
C GLN A 106 0.17 -13.45 2.34
N PHE A 107 0.82 -13.16 1.22
CA PHE A 107 0.21 -13.19 -0.10
C PHE A 107 -0.31 -14.60 -0.44
N ALA A 108 0.52 -15.63 -0.26
CA ALA A 108 0.13 -17.02 -0.49
C ALA A 108 -1.04 -17.45 0.41
N GLN A 109 -1.03 -17.06 1.68
CA GLN A 109 -2.10 -17.35 2.63
C GLN A 109 -3.43 -16.72 2.19
N ARG A 110 -3.43 -15.43 1.81
CA ARG A 110 -4.63 -14.73 1.32
C ARG A 110 -5.18 -15.37 0.05
N ALA A 111 -4.31 -15.76 -0.89
CA ALA A 111 -4.71 -16.45 -2.11
C ALA A 111 -5.38 -17.81 -1.80
N ALA A 112 -4.80 -18.59 -0.88
CA ALA A 112 -5.38 -19.86 -0.47
C ALA A 112 -6.74 -19.71 0.23
N GLN A 113 -6.89 -18.69 1.08
CA GLN A 113 -8.16 -18.36 1.75
C GLN A 113 -9.25 -18.00 0.74
N ALA A 114 -8.95 -17.09 -0.20
CA ALA A 114 -9.90 -16.70 -1.24
C ALA A 114 -10.35 -17.92 -2.09
N MET A 115 -9.44 -18.83 -2.41
CA MET A 115 -9.79 -20.08 -3.12
C MET A 115 -10.70 -20.99 -2.28
N ALA A 116 -10.46 -21.09 -0.97
CA ALA A 116 -11.29 -21.89 -0.08
C ALA A 116 -12.71 -21.32 0.06
N GLU A 117 -12.87 -20.00 0.12
CA GLU A 117 -14.16 -19.31 0.20
C GLU A 117 -14.98 -19.41 -1.10
N CYS A 118 -14.32 -19.50 -2.26
CA CYS A 118 -14.98 -19.68 -3.55
C CYS A 118 -15.44 -21.12 -3.84
N LEU A 119 -15.03 -22.10 -3.04
CA LEU A 119 -15.52 -23.49 -3.15
C LEU A 119 -16.80 -23.62 -2.33
N PRO A 120 -18.00 -23.70 -2.94
CA PRO A 120 -19.21 -23.99 -2.18
C PRO A 120 -19.05 -25.38 -1.55
N ASP A 121 -19.50 -25.51 -0.31
CA ASP A 121 -19.40 -26.74 0.50
C ASP A 121 -19.57 -28.00 -0.35
N ALA A 122 -18.49 -28.77 -0.48
CA ALA A 122 -18.57 -30.17 -0.89
C ALA A 122 -19.19 -31.00 0.25
N HIS A 123 -20.42 -30.66 0.62
CA HIS A 123 -21.30 -31.44 1.48
C HIS A 123 -22.41 -32.03 0.62
N CYS A 124 -22.01 -32.91 -0.30
CA CYS A 124 -22.91 -33.91 -0.88
C CYS A 124 -22.17 -35.25 -0.87
N GLY A 125 -22.61 -36.19 -0.02
CA GLY A 125 -22.07 -37.55 -0.02
C GLY A 125 -21.95 -38.27 1.33
N LYS A 126 -22.81 -38.02 2.31
CA LYS A 126 -23.16 -39.05 3.31
C LYS A 126 -24.65 -39.31 3.27
N ALA A 127 -25.07 -40.07 2.27
CA ALA A 127 -26.40 -40.68 2.25
C ALA A 127 -26.26 -42.14 1.79
N GLY A 128 -26.60 -43.06 2.69
CA GLY A 128 -27.12 -44.36 2.32
C GLY A 128 -26.12 -45.49 2.13
N ALA A 129 -25.56 -46.00 3.23
CA ALA A 129 -25.32 -47.43 3.36
C ALA A 129 -25.45 -47.78 4.83
N GLU A 130 -26.65 -48.16 5.27
CA GLU A 130 -26.89 -49.15 6.32
C GLU A 130 -28.39 -49.41 6.48
N HIS A 131 -28.71 -50.70 6.27
CA HIS A 131 -29.96 -51.45 6.52
C HIS A 131 -31.03 -51.50 5.42
#